data_AF-A0A950H9Y3-F1
#
_entry.id   AF-A0A950H9Y3-F1
#
_cell.length_a   1.000
_cell.length_b   1.000
_cell.length_c   1.000
_cell.angle_alpha   90.00
_cell.angle_beta   90.00
_cell.angle_gamma   90.00
#
_symmetry.space_group_name_H-M   'P 1'
#
loop_
_entity.id
_entity.type
_entity.pdbx_description
1 polymer ?
#
loop_
_entity_poly.entity_id
_entity_poly.type
_entity_poly.pdbx_seq_one_letter_code
_entity_poly.pdbx_strand_id
1 'polypeptide(L)'
;MDYLLKTEPSTYSFSDLQREKITIWDGVTNPVALKYLRGMKPGERLVIYHTGDEKAAVGTATVSSVDPSDPKAPQVRIKVDEPIAQPKTLAEIKAHPGFAGSPLVRQGRLSVVPLTDAQYRFLLG
;
A
#
# COMPACT_ATOMS: atom_id res chain seq x y z
N MET A 1 8.33 -8.82 -4.18
CA MET A 1 8.63 -7.50 -3.60
C MET A 1 7.42 -7.08 -2.81
N ASP A 2 7.60 -6.26 -1.78
CA ASP A 2 6.48 -5.80 -0.95
C ASP A 2 6.14 -4.35 -1.31
N TYR A 3 4.88 -3.98 -1.12
CA TYR A 3 4.41 -2.62 -1.39
C TYR A 3 3.52 -2.07 -0.28
N LEU A 4 3.47 -0.75 -0.20
CA LEU A 4 2.50 -0.01 0.59
C LEU A 4 1.57 0.73 -0.35
N LEU A 5 0.26 0.59 -0.11
CA LEU A 5 -0.80 1.23 -0.88
C LEU A 5 -1.50 2.27 0.00
N LYS A 6 -1.48 3.53 -0.43
CA LYS A 6 -2.12 4.64 0.28
C LYS A 6 -3.57 4.79 -0.15
N THR A 7 -4.46 4.99 0.81
CA THR A 7 -5.86 5.36 0.59
C THR A 7 -6.33 6.36 1.64
N GLU A 8 -7.24 7.26 1.27
CA GLU A 8 -7.91 8.13 2.24
C GLU A 8 -9.12 7.38 2.81
N PRO A 9 -9.27 7.26 4.14
CA PRO A 9 -10.38 6.51 4.75
C PRO A 9 -11.77 7.02 4.35
N SER A 10 -11.89 8.32 4.04
CA SER A 10 -13.12 8.94 3.56
C SER A 10 -13.52 8.50 2.14
N THR A 11 -12.58 7.99 1.35
CA THR A 11 -12.82 7.50 -0.02
C THR A 11 -12.92 5.98 -0.04
N TYR A 12 -11.95 5.29 0.56
CA TYR A 12 -11.93 3.84 0.67
C TYR A 12 -11.06 3.43 1.87
N SER A 13 -11.69 2.94 2.94
CA SER A 13 -11.00 2.56 4.17
C SER A 13 -10.56 1.10 4.16
N PHE A 14 -9.62 0.73 5.05
CA PHE A 14 -9.29 -0.68 5.28
C PHE A 14 -10.52 -1.49 5.75
N SER A 15 -11.44 -0.89 6.50
CA SER A 15 -12.70 -1.53 6.90
C SER A 15 -13.59 -1.87 5.70
N ASP A 16 -13.56 -1.06 4.65
CA ASP A 16 -14.27 -1.35 3.39
C ASP A 16 -13.66 -2.58 2.71
N LEU A 17 -12.34 -2.62 2.61
CA LEU A 17 -11.61 -3.79 2.10
C LEU A 17 -11.89 -5.05 2.94
N GLN A 18 -11.96 -4.93 4.27
CA GLN A 18 -12.32 -6.04 5.15
C GLN A 18 -13.73 -6.57 4.91
N ARG A 19 -14.68 -5.69 4.58
CA ARG A 19 -16.06 -6.07 4.24
C ARG A 19 -16.14 -6.75 2.87
N GLU A 20 -15.45 -6.20 1.88
CA GLU A 20 -15.46 -6.66 0.48
C GLU A 20 -14.60 -7.92 0.24
N LYS A 21 -13.61 -8.15 1.10
CA LYS A 21 -12.61 -9.23 1.02
C LYS A 21 -11.64 -9.13 -0.14
N ILE A 22 -12.10 -8.72 -1.32
CA ILE A 22 -11.30 -8.52 -2.53
C ILE A 22 -11.80 -7.27 -3.23
N THR A 23 -10.88 -6.44 -3.70
CA THR A 23 -11.19 -5.27 -4.52
C THR A 23 -10.20 -5.09 -5.67
N ILE A 24 -10.53 -4.23 -6.63
CA ILE A 24 -9.59 -3.73 -7.63
C ILE A 24 -8.96 -2.46 -7.07
N TRP A 25 -7.63 -2.40 -7.03
CA TRP A 25 -6.91 -1.21 -6.57
C TRP A 25 -6.81 -0.19 -7.71
N ASP A 26 -7.82 0.67 -7.82
CA ASP A 26 -7.97 1.67 -8.87
C ASP A 26 -7.62 3.10 -8.39
N GLY A 27 -8.04 4.12 -9.17
CA GLY A 27 -7.85 5.53 -8.81
C GLY A 27 -6.41 6.06 -8.89
N VAL A 28 -5.43 5.22 -9.23
CA VAL A 28 -4.01 5.59 -9.31
C VAL A 28 -3.70 6.26 -10.65
N THR A 29 -3.23 7.51 -10.61
CA THR A 29 -2.89 8.29 -11.82
C THR A 29 -1.40 8.60 -11.95
N ASN A 30 -0.62 8.49 -10.87
CA ASN A 30 0.81 8.77 -10.90
C ASN A 30 1.55 7.73 -11.78
N PRO A 31 2.32 8.13 -12.82
CA PRO A 31 2.98 7.19 -13.73
C PRO A 31 3.96 6.22 -13.05
N VAL A 32 4.64 6.64 -11.99
CA VAL A 32 5.55 5.80 -11.22
C VAL A 32 4.76 4.76 -10.42
N ALA A 33 3.66 5.16 -9.79
CA ALA A 33 2.77 4.26 -9.08
C ALA A 33 2.12 3.23 -10.03
N LEU A 34 1.64 3.67 -11.19
CA LEU A 34 1.11 2.81 -12.25
C LEU A 34 2.16 1.79 -12.72
N LYS A 35 3.43 2.21 -12.85
CA LYS A 35 4.52 1.29 -13.19
C LYS A 35 4.71 0.22 -12.11
N TYR A 36 4.62 0.57 -10.82
CA TYR A 36 4.71 -0.40 -9.74
C TYR A 36 3.53 -1.38 -9.75
N LEU A 37 2.30 -0.89 -9.90
CA LEU A 37 1.10 -1.75 -10.00
C LEU A 37 1.21 -2.77 -11.13
N ARG A 38 1.62 -2.34 -12.34
CA ARG A 38 1.82 -3.25 -13.49
C ARG A 38 2.93 -4.26 -13.27
N GLY A 39 3.90 -3.93 -12.42
CA GLY A 39 5.04 -4.80 -12.10
C GLY A 39 4.74 -5.81 -11.00
N MET A 40 3.58 -5.72 -10.34
CA MET A 40 3.21 -6.64 -9.27
C MET A 40 2.95 -8.05 -9.78
N LYS A 41 3.03 -9.02 -8.87
CA LYS A 41 2.71 -10.43 -9.13
C LYS A 41 1.74 -10.98 -8.09
N PRO A 42 0.88 -11.95 -8.45
CA PRO A 42 0.07 -12.68 -7.49
C PRO A 42 0.93 -13.23 -6.34
N GLY A 43 0.45 -13.09 -5.10
CA GLY A 43 1.15 -13.50 -3.89
C GLY A 43 2.10 -12.46 -3.29
N GLU A 44 2.34 -11.32 -3.95
CA GLU A 44 3.12 -10.23 -3.35
C GLU A 44 2.35 -9.56 -2.20
N ARG A 45 3.08 -9.21 -1.14
CA ARG A 45 2.52 -8.70 0.11
C ARG A 45 2.35 -7.19 0.05
N LEU A 46 1.27 -6.74 0.67
CA LEU A 46 0.86 -5.35 0.67
C LEU A 46 0.60 -4.87 2.10
N VAL A 47 0.92 -3.60 2.34
CA VAL A 47 0.48 -2.84 3.50
C VAL A 47 -0.54 -1.82 3.04
N ILE A 48 -1.71 -1.78 3.69
CA ILE A 48 -2.70 -0.72 3.50
C ILE A 48 -2.39 0.41 4.46
N TYR A 49 -2.24 1.60 3.92
CA TYR A 49 -1.85 2.79 4.65
C TYR A 49 -2.91 3.87 4.51
N HIS A 50 -3.50 4.27 5.61
CA HIS A 50 -4.38 5.44 5.64
C HIS A 50 -3.55 6.71 5.51
N THR A 51 -3.98 7.60 4.62
CA THR A 51 -3.41 8.95 4.42
C THR A 51 -4.47 10.03 4.62
N GLY A 52 -4.05 11.29 4.67
CA GLY A 52 -4.92 12.42 5.00
C GLY A 52 -4.87 12.71 6.48
N ASP A 53 -6.01 12.71 7.16
CA ASP A 53 -6.11 13.00 8.60
C ASP A 53 -5.51 11.88 9.45
N GLU A 54 -5.79 10.62 9.09
CA GLU A 54 -5.12 9.45 9.63
C GLU A 54 -3.89 9.12 8.76
N LYS A 55 -2.71 8.96 9.38
CA LYS A 55 -1.45 8.70 8.68
C LYS A 55 -0.77 7.48 9.30
N ALA A 56 -1.27 6.29 9.00
CA ALA A 56 -0.83 5.05 9.64
C ALA A 56 -0.94 3.82 8.72
N ALA A 57 -0.06 2.84 8.94
CA ALA A 57 -0.19 1.50 8.37
C ALA A 57 -1.24 0.71 9.17
N VAL A 58 -2.38 0.41 8.59
CA VAL A 58 -3.57 -0.08 9.33
C VAL A 58 -3.86 -1.57 9.12
N GLY A 59 -3.35 -2.15 8.04
CA GLY A 59 -3.67 -3.53 7.70
C GLY A 59 -2.80 -4.09 6.59
N THR A 60 -2.98 -5.36 6.32
CA THR A 60 -2.26 -6.10 5.28
C THR A 60 -3.21 -6.63 4.21
N ALA A 61 -2.65 -6.85 3.03
CA ALA A 61 -3.34 -7.44 1.90
C ALA A 61 -2.34 -8.20 1.02
N THR A 62 -2.85 -8.98 0.09
CA THR A 62 -2.04 -9.74 -0.87
C THR A 62 -2.56 -9.51 -2.28
N VAL A 63 -1.65 -9.41 -3.26
CA VAL A 63 -2.03 -9.34 -4.67
C VAL A 63 -2.67 -10.67 -5.09
N SER A 64 -3.94 -10.62 -5.51
CA SER A 64 -4.67 -11.80 -5.99
C SER A 64 -4.48 -12.01 -7.49
N SER A 65 -4.52 -10.94 -8.30
CA SER A 65 -4.32 -11.01 -9.75
C SER A 65 -3.89 -9.65 -10.31
N VAL A 66 -3.23 -9.66 -11.47
CA VAL A 66 -2.79 -8.45 -12.17
C VAL A 66 -3.10 -8.60 -13.65
N ASP A 67 -3.83 -7.63 -14.21
CA ASP A 67 -3.95 -7.42 -15.65
C ASP A 67 -3.32 -6.06 -16.02
N PRO A 68 -2.13 -6.07 -16.63
CA PRO A 68 -1.42 -4.85 -17.00
C PRO A 68 -1.72 -4.35 -18.43
N SER A 69 -2.76 -4.89 -19.09
CA SER A 69 -3.06 -4.62 -20.51
C SER A 69 -3.31 -3.15 -20.82
N ASP A 70 -3.99 -2.41 -19.94
CA ASP A 70 -4.06 -0.95 -19.99
C ASP A 70 -2.95 -0.34 -19.11
N PRO A 71 -1.94 0.32 -19.70
CA PRO A 71 -0.90 0.97 -18.94
C PRO A 71 -1.42 2.08 -18.01
N LYS A 72 -2.52 2.75 -18.36
CA LYS A 72 -3.08 3.86 -17.57
C LYS A 72 -4.05 3.39 -16.49
N ALA A 73 -4.58 2.18 -16.61
CA ALA A 73 -5.57 1.61 -15.69
C ALA A 73 -5.36 0.09 -15.48
N PRO A 74 -4.20 -0.34 -14.96
CA PRO A 74 -3.93 -1.74 -14.71
C PRO A 74 -4.92 -2.29 -13.67
N GLN A 75 -5.49 -3.46 -13.93
CA GLN A 75 -6.46 -4.08 -13.04
C GLN A 75 -5.71 -4.97 -12.04
N VAL A 76 -5.32 -4.39 -10.90
CA VAL A 76 -4.69 -5.13 -9.80
C VAL A 76 -5.75 -5.49 -8.77
N ARG A 77 -6.06 -6.78 -8.62
CA ARG A 77 -6.95 -7.25 -7.56
C ARG A 77 -6.14 -7.53 -6.30
N ILE A 78 -6.59 -7.01 -5.18
CA ILE A 78 -5.99 -7.27 -3.87
C ILE A 78 -7.00 -7.96 -2.97
N LYS A 79 -6.52 -8.88 -2.14
CA LYS A 79 -7.30 -9.60 -1.14
C LYS A 79 -6.90 -9.11 0.24
N VAL A 80 -7.88 -8.85 1.10
CA VAL A 80 -7.65 -8.50 2.49
C VAL A 80 -6.98 -9.63 3.26
N ASP A 81 -6.04 -9.28 4.12
CA ASP A 81 -5.44 -10.18 5.11
C ASP A 81 -5.79 -9.67 6.52
N GLU A 82 -4.79 -9.48 7.38
CA GLU A 82 -4.97 -9.16 8.81
C GLU A 82 -4.84 -7.65 9.10
N PRO A 83 -5.54 -7.12 10.11
CA PRO A 83 -5.26 -5.79 10.65
C PRO A 83 -3.87 -5.76 11.31
N ILE A 84 -3.22 -4.60 11.27
CA ILE A 84 -1.97 -4.39 12.00
C ILE A 84 -2.32 -4.00 13.43
N ALA A 85 -1.95 -4.84 14.41
CA ALA A 85 -2.34 -4.67 15.81
C ALA A 85 -1.81 -3.37 16.44
N GLN A 86 -0.65 -2.89 15.98
CA GLN A 86 -0.07 -1.61 16.39
C GLN A 86 0.25 -0.77 15.16
N PRO A 87 -0.74 -0.01 14.65
CA PRO A 87 -0.55 0.80 13.45
C PRO A 87 0.65 1.75 13.58
N LYS A 88 1.58 1.66 12.64
CA LYS A 88 2.76 2.55 12.63
C LYS A 88 2.40 3.88 11.99
N THR A 89 2.53 4.96 12.75
CA THR A 89 2.26 6.32 12.31
C THR A 89 3.37 6.84 11.39
N LEU A 90 3.06 7.87 10.59
CA LEU A 90 4.07 8.55 9.78
C LEU A 90 5.25 9.10 10.61
N ALA A 91 4.99 9.54 11.84
CA ALA A 91 6.02 10.08 12.73
C ALA A 91 7.03 8.99 13.13
N GLU A 92 6.54 7.82 13.55
CA GLU A 92 7.39 6.66 13.88
C GLU A 92 8.17 6.18 12.66
N ILE A 93 7.51 6.09 11.51
CA ILE A 93 8.14 5.71 10.24
C ILE A 93 9.28 6.67 9.89
N LYS A 94 9.07 7.99 10.02
CA LYS A 94 10.11 9.00 9.75
C LYS A 94 11.26 8.97 10.74
N ALA A 95 11.00 8.61 12.00
CA ALA A 95 12.02 8.49 13.02
C ALA A 95 12.91 7.24 12.82
N HIS A 96 12.43 6.23 12.10
CA HIS A 96 13.18 5.00 11.87
C HIS A 96 14.21 5.13 10.73
N PRO A 97 15.52 4.92 10.98
CA PRO A 97 16.57 5.11 9.98
C PRO A 97 16.40 4.30 8.69
N GLY A 98 15.77 3.12 8.79
CA GLY A 98 15.46 2.26 7.65
C GLY A 98 14.52 2.89 6.61
N PHE A 99 13.86 4.01 6.92
CA PHE A 99 12.98 4.74 6.01
C PHE A 99 13.57 6.05 5.48
N ALA A 100 14.78 6.46 5.89
CA ALA A 100 15.38 7.73 5.46
C ALA A 100 15.49 7.87 3.93
N GLY A 101 15.75 6.76 3.24
CA GLY A 101 15.78 6.68 1.77
C GLY A 101 14.44 6.31 1.11
N SER A 102 13.41 5.95 1.89
CA SER A 102 12.18 5.37 1.37
C SER A 102 11.37 6.39 0.55
N PRO A 103 10.77 5.98 -0.59
CA PRO A 103 9.82 6.83 -1.30
C PRO A 103 8.63 7.24 -0.43
N LEU A 104 8.28 6.47 0.61
CA LEU A 104 7.22 6.84 1.57
C LEU A 104 7.50 8.19 2.23
N VAL A 105 8.77 8.42 2.60
CA VAL A 105 9.22 9.64 3.29
C VAL A 105 9.59 10.74 2.29
N ARG A 106 10.26 10.37 1.19
CA ARG A 106 10.83 11.33 0.23
C ARG A 106 9.83 11.79 -0.85
N GLN A 107 8.78 11.00 -1.12
CA GLN A 107 7.81 11.25 -2.19
C GLN A 107 6.38 11.21 -1.63
N GLY A 108 5.97 12.26 -0.93
CA GLY A 108 4.67 12.32 -0.25
C GLY A 108 3.46 12.02 -1.15
N ARG A 109 3.53 12.44 -2.43
CA ARG A 109 2.47 12.27 -3.45
C ARG A 109 2.45 10.89 -4.12
N LEU A 110 3.40 10.01 -3.83
CA LEU A 110 3.42 8.65 -4.37
C LEU A 110 2.50 7.75 -3.53
N SER A 111 1.47 7.19 -4.16
CA SER A 111 0.44 6.36 -3.50
C SER A 111 0.74 4.87 -3.47
N VAL A 112 1.63 4.38 -4.35
CA VAL A 112 2.10 3.00 -4.38
C VAL A 112 3.59 3.02 -4.15
N VAL A 113 4.03 2.50 -3.01
CA VAL A 113 5.39 2.66 -2.52
C VAL A 113 6.05 1.28 -2.40
N PRO A 114 7.20 1.03 -3.04
CA PRO A 114 7.94 -0.20 -2.81
C PRO A 114 8.53 -0.22 -1.40
N LEU A 115 8.50 -1.38 -0.78
CA LEU A 115 9.07 -1.65 0.53
C LEU A 115 10.20 -2.67 0.41
N THR A 116 11.21 -2.52 1.26
CA THR A 116 12.14 -3.61 1.55
C THR A 116 11.50 -4.57 2.57
N ASP A 117 11.98 -5.81 2.63
CA ASP A 117 11.55 -6.77 3.66
C ASP A 117 11.66 -6.23 5.08
N ALA A 118 12.71 -5.46 5.38
CA ALA A 118 12.91 -4.86 6.69
C ALA A 118 11.87 -3.76 6.98
N GLN A 119 11.52 -2.95 5.97
CA GLN A 119 10.47 -1.95 6.09
C GLN A 119 9.10 -2.59 6.26
N TYR A 120 8.80 -3.65 5.50
CA TYR A 120 7.56 -4.40 5.64
C TYR A 120 7.40 -4.95 7.07
N ARG A 121 8.42 -5.67 7.58
CA ARG A 121 8.39 -6.21 8.96
C ARG A 121 8.22 -5.12 10.01
N PHE A 122 8.94 -4.00 9.89
CA PHE A 122 8.79 -2.87 10.82
C PHE A 122 7.36 -2.33 10.87
N LEU A 123 6.67 -2.25 9.73
CA LEU A 123 5.30 -1.75 9.66
C LEU A 123 4.29 -2.67 10.33
N LEU A 124 4.58 -3.98 10.39
CA LEU A 124 3.69 -4.97 10.98
C LEU A 124 3.82 -5.06 12.52
N GLY A 125 4.88 -4.50 13.11
CA GLY A 125 5.15 -4.58 14.55
C GLY A 125 6.32 -5.50 14.87
#